data_AF-A0AAW2PTN4-F1
#
_entry.id   AF-A0AAW2PTN4-F1
#
_cell.length_a   1.000
_cell.length_b   1.000
_cell.length_c   1.000
_cell.angle_alpha   90.00
_cell.angle_beta   90.00
_cell.angle_gamma   90.00
#
_symmetry.space_group_name_H-M   'P 1'
#
loop_
_entity.id
_entity.type
_entity.pdbx_description
1 polymer ?
#
loop_
_entity_poly.entity_id
_entity_poly.type
_entity_poly.pdbx_seq_one_letter_code
_entity_poly.pdbx_strand_id
1 'polypeptide(L)'
;MKILNENVKKCQYAVRGELYLRASELQKEGKKIIFTNVGNPHALGQKPLTFPRQVVALCQAPFLLDDPNVGLIFPADAIAKAKHYLAMTSGV
;
A
#
# COMPACT_ATOMS: atom_id res chain seq x y z
N MET A 1 -20.80 10.70 21.58
CA MET A 1 -21.11 9.30 21.22
C MET A 1 -22.62 9.01 21.02
N LYS A 2 -23.56 9.85 21.51
CA LYS A 2 -25.02 9.59 21.39
C LYS A 2 -25.58 9.51 19.94
N ILE A 3 -24.94 10.17 18.98
CA ILE A 3 -25.37 10.24 17.55
C ILE A 3 -24.78 9.14 16.64
N LEU A 4 -23.94 8.25 17.16
CA LEU A 4 -23.40 7.13 16.39
C LEU A 4 -24.40 5.96 16.32
N ASN A 5 -24.46 5.29 15.17
CA ASN A 5 -25.23 4.06 14.98
C ASN A 5 -24.83 2.99 16.01
N GLU A 6 -25.81 2.33 16.64
CA GLU A 6 -25.60 1.31 17.67
C GLU A 6 -24.76 0.12 17.18
N ASN A 7 -24.87 -0.26 15.91
CA ASN A 7 -24.07 -1.36 15.35
C ASN A 7 -22.59 -1.01 15.27
N VAL A 8 -22.25 0.26 15.03
CA VAL A 8 -20.85 0.73 15.03
C VAL A 8 -20.30 0.71 16.46
N LYS A 9 -21.10 1.07 17.46
CA LYS A 9 -20.71 1.03 18.88
C LYS A 9 -20.43 -0.40 19.34
N LYS A 10 -21.19 -1.38 18.85
CA LYS A 10 -21.07 -2.79 19.21
C LYS A 10 -20.00 -3.54 18.38
N CYS A 11 -19.61 -3.01 17.22
CA CYS A 11 -18.65 -3.63 16.34
C CYS A 11 -17.26 -3.71 17.00
N GLN A 12 -16.60 -4.86 16.87
CA GLN A 12 -15.25 -5.09 17.39
C GLN A 12 -14.33 -5.57 16.26
N TYR A 13 -13.11 -5.06 16.25
CA TYR A 13 -12.07 -5.46 15.29
C TYR A 13 -10.78 -5.81 16.02
N ALA A 14 -10.61 -7.09 16.34
CA ALA A 14 -9.55 -7.58 17.22
C ALA A 14 -8.12 -7.36 16.65
N VAL A 15 -7.95 -7.44 15.33
CA VAL A 15 -6.63 -7.30 14.66
C VAL A 15 -5.96 -5.95 14.97
N ARG A 16 -6.76 -4.89 15.16
CA ARG A 16 -6.30 -3.57 15.61
C ARG A 16 -7.02 -3.12 16.90
N GLY A 17 -7.36 -4.10 17.75
CA GLY A 17 -8.05 -3.88 19.01
C GLY A 17 -7.11 -3.58 20.18
N GLU A 18 -7.54 -3.95 21.38
CA GLU A 18 -6.88 -3.63 22.65
C GLU A 18 -5.39 -3.99 22.69
N LEU A 19 -5.02 -5.19 22.27
CA LEU A 19 -3.61 -5.63 22.27
C LEU A 19 -2.73 -4.76 21.36
N TYR A 20 -3.24 -4.39 20.18
CA TYR A 20 -2.52 -3.50 19.27
C TYR A 20 -2.35 -2.09 19.88
N LEU A 21 -3.40 -1.56 20.51
CA LEU A 21 -3.36 -0.26 21.18
C LEU A 21 -2.33 -0.25 22.31
N ARG A 22 -2.35 -1.26 23.19
CA ARG A 22 -1.38 -1.38 24.28
C ARG A 22 0.05 -1.55 23.76
N ALA A 23 0.24 -2.36 22.72
CA ALA A 23 1.54 -2.52 22.07
C ALA A 23 2.04 -1.20 21.47
N SER A 24 1.16 -0.37 20.90
CA SER A 24 1.50 0.95 20.37
C SER A 24 1.92 1.94 21.48
N GLU A 25 1.25 1.91 22.63
CA GLU A 25 1.65 2.70 23.80
C GLU A 25 3.06 2.30 24.28
N LEU A 26 3.30 1.00 24.47
CA LEU A 26 4.60 0.49 24.87
C LEU A 26 5.71 0.88 23.88
N GLN A 27 5.40 0.90 22.58
CA GLN A 27 6.34 1.37 21.57
C GLN A 27 6.67 2.86 21.74
N LYS A 28 5.68 3.71 22.06
CA LYS A 28 5.90 5.14 22.35
C LYS A 28 6.72 5.35 23.63
N GLU A 29 6.60 4.45 24.59
CA GLU A 29 7.44 4.39 25.79
C GLU A 29 8.88 3.87 25.50
N GLY A 30 9.22 3.61 24.23
CA GLY A 30 10.56 3.19 23.80
C GLY A 30 10.79 1.68 23.90
N LYS A 31 9.76 0.87 24.17
CA LYS A 31 9.90 -0.59 24.16
C LYS A 31 10.02 -1.09 22.73
N LYS A 32 10.92 -2.06 22.52
CA LYS A 32 11.00 -2.78 21.25
C LYS A 32 9.81 -3.73 21.13
N ILE A 33 8.93 -3.46 20.18
CA ILE A 33 7.73 -4.24 19.89
C ILE A 33 7.84 -4.80 18.46
N ILE A 34 7.51 -6.08 18.31
CA ILE A 34 7.38 -6.72 16.99
C ILE A 34 5.89 -6.96 16.75
N PHE A 35 5.35 -6.29 15.75
CA PHE A 35 3.93 -6.43 15.40
C PHE A 35 3.72 -7.66 14.51
N THR A 36 3.14 -8.70 15.10
CA THR A 36 2.71 -9.94 14.41
C THR A 36 1.18 -10.08 14.39
N ASN A 37 0.45 -8.99 14.66
CA ASN A 37 -1.00 -8.96 14.76
C ASN A 37 -1.72 -8.92 13.39
N VAL A 38 -1.05 -8.44 12.34
CA VAL A 38 -1.59 -8.36 10.98
C VAL A 38 -0.54 -8.87 9.99
N GLY A 39 -1.01 -9.52 8.92
CA GLY A 39 -0.17 -9.92 7.79
C GLY A 39 0.32 -8.69 7.01
N ASN A 40 1.36 -8.03 7.52
CA ASN A 40 2.05 -6.93 6.83
C ASN A 40 3.53 -7.28 6.63
N PRO A 41 3.86 -8.08 5.60
CA PRO A 41 5.24 -8.49 5.33
C PRO A 41 6.22 -7.34 5.12
N HIS A 42 5.77 -6.23 4.52
CA HIS A 42 6.62 -5.05 4.31
C HIS A 42 7.03 -4.40 5.64
N ALA A 43 6.16 -4.35 6.65
CA ALA A 43 6.52 -3.87 7.99
C ALA A 43 7.56 -4.77 8.69
N LEU A 44 7.69 -6.02 8.23
CA LEU A 44 8.68 -6.99 8.71
C LEU A 44 9.90 -7.09 7.78
N GLY A 45 10.07 -6.17 6.84
CA GLY A 45 11.28 -6.06 6.01
C GLY A 45 11.22 -6.79 4.67
N GLN A 46 10.06 -7.32 4.24
CA GLN A 46 9.93 -7.81 2.87
C GLN A 46 10.17 -6.65 1.89
N LYS A 47 11.08 -6.86 0.94
CA LYS A 47 11.32 -5.90 -0.15
C LYS A 47 10.15 -5.93 -1.14
N PRO A 48 9.63 -4.76 -1.58
CA PRO A 48 8.61 -4.72 -2.62
C PRO A 48 9.11 -5.33 -3.93
N LEU A 49 8.21 -5.97 -4.68
CA LEU A 49 8.53 -6.49 -6.01
C LEU A 49 8.74 -5.35 -7.01
N THR A 50 9.81 -5.43 -7.80
CA THR A 50 10.21 -4.36 -8.75
C THR A 50 9.18 -4.14 -9.85
N PHE A 51 8.72 -5.22 -10.50
CA PHE A 51 7.85 -5.12 -11.68
C PHE A 51 6.50 -4.41 -11.37
N PRO A 52 5.72 -4.79 -10.34
CA PRO A 52 4.49 -4.07 -10.00
C PRO A 52 4.73 -2.59 -9.66
N ARG A 53 5.86 -2.27 -9.00
CA ARG A 53 6.21 -0.88 -8.66
C ARG A 53 6.49 -0.04 -9.91
N GLN A 54 7.18 -0.61 -10.89
CA GLN A 54 7.44 0.03 -12.18
C GLN A 54 6.15 0.29 -12.95
N VAL A 55 5.27 -0.71 -13.05
CA VAL A 55 3.98 -0.57 -13.74
C VAL A 55 3.11 0.50 -13.07
N VAL A 56 2.97 0.47 -11.73
CA VAL A 56 2.18 1.47 -11.00
C VAL A 56 2.76 2.87 -11.14
N ALA A 57 4.09 3.04 -11.11
CA ALA A 57 4.71 4.35 -11.31
C ALA A 57 4.37 4.94 -12.68
N LEU A 58 4.44 4.14 -13.75
CA LEU A 58 4.05 4.57 -15.11
C LEU A 58 2.55 4.85 -15.23
N CYS A 59 1.69 4.10 -14.55
CA CYS A 59 0.25 4.40 -14.52
C CYS A 59 -0.08 5.69 -13.73
N GLN A 60 0.68 6.01 -12.68
CA GLN A 60 0.48 7.22 -11.87
C GLN A 60 1.06 8.48 -12.51
N ALA A 61 2.07 8.33 -13.38
CA ALA A 61 2.72 9.40 -14.12
C ALA A 61 2.79 9.05 -15.62
N PRO A 62 1.64 9.02 -16.33
CA PRO A 62 1.58 8.53 -17.71
C PRO A 62 2.39 9.37 -18.70
N PHE A 63 2.65 10.65 -18.40
CA PHE A 63 3.52 11.53 -19.21
C PHE A 63 4.95 10.98 -19.35
N LEU A 64 5.40 10.10 -18.45
CA LEU A 64 6.70 9.43 -18.57
C LEU A 64 6.74 8.46 -19.76
N LEU A 65 5.59 7.98 -20.25
CA LEU A 65 5.52 7.10 -21.42
C LEU A 65 5.83 7.83 -22.73
N ASP A 66 5.75 9.16 -22.73
CA ASP A 66 6.07 10.02 -23.87
C ASP A 66 7.55 10.46 -23.87
N ASP A 67 8.28 10.22 -22.79
CA ASP A 67 9.71 10.52 -22.70
C ASP A 67 10.50 9.54 -23.59
N PRO A 68 11.33 10.02 -24.54
CA PRO A 68 12.13 9.14 -25.40
C PRO A 68 13.11 8.26 -24.62
N ASN A 69 13.45 8.62 -23.38
CA ASN A 69 14.35 7.89 -22.49
C ASN A 69 13.63 6.90 -21.56
N VAL A 70 12.31 6.74 -21.65
CA VAL A 70 11.55 5.85 -20.75
C VAL A 70 12.10 4.42 -20.74
N GLY A 71 12.56 3.94 -21.90
CA GLY A 71 13.17 2.61 -22.04
C GLY A 71 14.56 2.46 -21.41
N LEU A 72 15.22 3.56 -21.04
CA LEU A 72 16.48 3.52 -20.29
C LEU A 72 16.23 3.29 -18.79
N ILE A 73 15.03 3.65 -18.30
CA ILE A 73 14.68 3.64 -16.87
C ILE A 73 13.74 2.47 -16.55
N PHE A 74 12.84 2.13 -17.46
CA PHE A 74 11.83 1.08 -17.28
C PHE A 74 12.00 -0.05 -18.30
N PRO A 75 11.84 -1.31 -17.89
CA PRO A 75 11.91 -2.43 -18.81
C PRO A 75 10.68 -2.45 -19.74
N ALA A 76 10.86 -3.01 -20.93
CA ALA A 76 9.86 -2.99 -21.99
C ALA A 76 8.53 -3.65 -21.60
N ASP A 77 8.58 -4.71 -20.79
CA ASP A 77 7.41 -5.42 -20.29
C ASP A 77 6.59 -4.58 -19.29
N ALA A 78 7.24 -3.80 -18.43
CA ALA A 78 6.56 -2.87 -17.53
C ALA A 78 5.88 -1.73 -18.30
N ILE A 79 6.56 -1.17 -19.32
CA ILE A 79 6.00 -0.15 -20.21
C ILE A 79 4.77 -0.69 -20.94
N ALA A 80 4.88 -1.87 -21.55
CA ALA A 80 3.77 -2.52 -22.26
C ALA A 80 2.58 -2.78 -21.34
N LYS A 81 2.84 -3.24 -20.11
CA LYS A 81 1.79 -3.51 -19.11
C LYS A 81 1.09 -2.23 -18.65
N ALA A 82 1.84 -1.14 -18.41
CA ALA A 82 1.27 0.15 -18.04
C ALA A 82 0.40 0.72 -19.17
N LYS A 83 0.88 0.71 -20.43
CA LYS A 83 0.09 1.12 -21.60
C LYS A 83 -1.20 0.32 -21.74
N HIS A 84 -1.14 -1.00 -21.54
CA HIS A 84 -2.32 -1.86 -21.56
C HIS A 84 -3.33 -1.47 -20.47
N TYR A 85 -2.89 -1.27 -19.21
CA TYR A 85 -3.79 -0.87 -18.14
C TYR A 85 -4.43 0.50 -18.37
N LEU A 86 -3.65 1.49 -18.81
CA LEU A 86 -4.16 2.82 -19.11
C LEU A 86 -5.21 2.79 -20.23
N ALA A 87 -5.00 1.99 -21.28
CA ALA A 87 -5.97 1.83 -22.37
C ALA A 87 -7.29 1.14 -21.93
N MET A 88 -7.25 0.33 -20.87
CA MET A 88 -8.41 -0.38 -20.32
C MET A 88 -9.19 0.45 -19.29
N THR A 89 -8.64 1.59 -18.87
CA THR A 89 -9.28 2.52 -17.95
C THR A 89 -9.70 3.76 -18.73
N SER A 90 -10.85 4.33 -18.43
CA SER A 90 -11.25 5.67 -18.91
C SER A 90 -10.47 6.78 -18.19
N GLY A 91 -9.21 6.52 -17.82
CA GLY A 91 -8.32 7.43 -17.10
C GLY A 91 -7.68 8.49 -17.99
N VAL A 92 -8.46 8.97 -18.96
CA VAL A 92 -8.54 10.32 -19.55
C VAL A 92 -9.99 10.51 -19.94
#